data_AF-A0A1B6JHZ6-F1
#
_entry.id   AF-A0A1B6JHZ6-F1
#
_cell.length_a   1.000
_cell.length_b   1.000
_cell.length_c   1.000
_cell.angle_alpha   90.00
_cell.angle_beta   90.00
_cell.angle_gamma   90.00
#
_symmetry.space_group_name_H-M   'P 1'
#
loop_
_entity.id
_entity.type
_entity.pdbx_description
1 polymer ?
#
loop_
_entity_poly.entity_id
_entity_poly.type
_entity_poly.pdbx_seq_one_letter_code
_entity_poly.pdbx_strand_id
1 'polypeptide(L)'
;QIINNERNAKPNTTREWKLQLDNGTTQDPTDIANCFNNFFATVAERTLQTHHNRLNTPQNEDPLPEVNYEFQFRPVTHNDIKNAINSLKPKTSSGIDEISAKLTKICVE
;
A
#
# COMPACT_ATOMS: atom_id res chain seq x y z
N GLN A 1 -12.40 11.20 14.69
CA GLN A 1 -12.29 9.98 15.51
C GLN A 1 -13.20 8.93 14.88
N ILE A 2 -12.67 8.09 14.00
CA ILE A 2 -13.45 7.06 13.27
C ILE A 2 -13.26 5.68 13.94
N ILE A 3 -12.54 5.63 15.06
CA ILE A 3 -12.09 4.36 15.69
C ILE A 3 -13.23 3.67 16.47
N ASN A 4 -14.27 4.40 16.88
CA ASN A 4 -15.30 3.84 17.77
C ASN A 4 -16.49 3.19 17.04
N ASN A 5 -16.64 3.39 15.73
CA ASN A 5 -17.82 2.90 15.00
C ASN A 5 -17.69 1.43 14.53
N GLU A 6 -16.50 0.85 14.62
CA GLU A 6 -16.23 -0.56 14.28
C GLU A 6 -16.58 -1.52 15.43
N ARG A 7 -16.94 -0.99 16.61
CA ARG A 7 -17.23 -1.80 17.80
C ARG A 7 -18.69 -2.25 17.83
N ASN A 8 -19.14 -2.89 16.75
CA ASN A 8 -20.35 -3.72 16.83
C ASN A 8 -20.08 -4.82 17.87
N ALA A 9 -20.96 -4.97 18.86
CA ALA A 9 -20.90 -6.10 19.78
C ALA A 9 -20.87 -7.40 18.96
N LYS A 10 -19.76 -8.13 19.03
CA LYS A 10 -19.60 -9.36 18.25
C LYS A 10 -20.71 -10.33 18.69
N PRO A 11 -21.56 -10.85 17.80
CA PRO A 11 -22.28 -12.06 18.14
C PRO A 11 -21.23 -13.13 18.51
N ASN A 12 -21.47 -13.86 19.60
CA ASN A 12 -20.66 -15.02 20.03
C ASN A 12 -20.83 -16.18 19.04
N THR A 13 -20.55 -15.93 17.77
CA THR A 13 -20.45 -16.96 16.74
C THR A 13 -18.96 -17.17 16.54
N THR A 14 -18.44 -18.24 17.13
CA THR A 14 -17.12 -18.76 16.79
C THR A 14 -17.17 -19.11 15.31
N ARG A 15 -16.75 -18.18 14.44
CA ARG A 15 -16.65 -18.46 13.01
C ARG A 15 -15.47 -19.40 12.85
N GLU A 16 -15.75 -20.68 12.68
CA GLU A 16 -14.75 -21.65 12.26
C GLU A 16 -14.33 -21.29 10.84
N TRP A 17 -13.17 -20.65 10.72
CA TRP A 17 -12.55 -20.36 9.43
C TRP A 17 -11.71 -21.56 9.03
N LYS A 18 -11.73 -21.95 7.76
CA LYS A 18 -10.87 -23.02 7.23
C LYS A 18 -10.29 -22.56 5.90
N LEU A 19 -9.02 -22.86 5.65
CA LEU A 19 -8.39 -22.60 4.36
C LEU A 19 -8.66 -23.79 3.44
N GLN A 20 -9.22 -23.53 2.25
CA GLN A 20 -9.37 -24.55 1.22
C GLN A 20 -8.05 -24.73 0.46
N LEU A 21 -7.55 -25.96 0.46
CA LEU A 21 -6.41 -26.44 -0.29
C LEU A 21 -6.87 -27.53 -1.28
N ASP A 22 -5.98 -27.93 -2.19
CA ASP A 22 -6.28 -28.96 -3.20
C ASP A 22 -6.63 -30.32 -2.56
N ASN A 23 -6.09 -30.60 -1.36
CA ASN A 23 -6.31 -31.85 -0.62
C ASN A 23 -7.41 -31.76 0.45
N GLY A 24 -8.15 -30.65 0.54
CA GLY A 24 -9.24 -30.46 1.52
C GLY A 24 -9.18 -29.13 2.24
N THR A 25 -9.76 -29.06 3.44
CA THR A 25 -9.72 -27.83 4.28
C THR A 25 -8.79 -28.01 5.47
N THR A 26 -7.99 -26.99 5.79
CA THR A 26 -7.07 -26.99 6.94
C THR A 26 -7.28 -25.77 7.85
N GLN A 27 -6.95 -25.96 9.13
CA GLN A 27 -6.78 -24.90 10.13
C GLN A 27 -5.38 -24.94 10.76
N ASP A 28 -4.52 -25.86 10.31
CA ASP A 28 -3.18 -25.99 10.85
C ASP A 28 -2.34 -24.76 10.46
N PRO A 29 -1.78 -24.01 11.44
CA PRO A 29 -1.02 -22.79 11.15
C PRO A 29 0.20 -23.03 10.26
N THR A 30 0.84 -24.19 10.36
CA THR A 30 2.03 -24.56 9.58
C THR A 30 1.65 -24.80 8.13
N ASP A 31 0.57 -25.56 7.89
CA ASP A 31 0.06 -25.80 6.53
C ASP A 31 -0.35 -24.49 5.85
N ILE A 32 -1.00 -23.60 6.61
CA ILE A 32 -1.40 -22.28 6.12
C ILE A 32 -0.18 -21.43 5.75
N ALA A 33 0.82 -21.35 6.64
CA ALA A 33 2.04 -20.61 6.38
C ALA A 33 2.76 -21.15 5.14
N ASN A 34 2.86 -22.47 5.01
CA ASN A 34 3.46 -23.12 3.85
C ASN A 34 2.68 -22.84 2.56
N CYS A 35 1.35 -22.84 2.60
CA CYS A 35 0.52 -22.48 1.45
C CYS A 35 0.82 -21.06 0.96
N PHE A 36 0.85 -20.07 1.87
CA PHE A 36 1.15 -18.69 1.51
C PHE A 36 2.58 -18.53 1.00
N ASN A 37 3.56 -19.13 1.69
CA ASN A 37 4.95 -19.08 1.28
C ASN A 37 5.14 -19.67 -0.11
N ASN A 38 4.55 -20.83 -0.39
CA ASN A 38 4.64 -21.47 -1.70
C ASN A 38 3.97 -20.62 -2.78
N PHE A 39 2.79 -20.07 -2.51
CA PHE A 39 2.10 -19.20 -3.47
C PHE A 39 2.95 -17.98 -3.83
N PHE A 40 3.41 -17.22 -2.84
CA PHE A 40 4.13 -15.97 -3.10
C PHE A 40 5.57 -16.18 -3.56
N ALA A 41 6.23 -17.26 -3.14
CA ALA A 41 7.56 -17.61 -3.64
C ALA A 41 7.53 -18.06 -5.12
N THR A 42 6.44 -18.69 -5.56
CA THR A 42 6.34 -19.25 -6.93
C THR A 42 5.50 -18.42 -7.89
N VAL A 43 4.90 -17.30 -7.45
CA VAL A 43 3.99 -16.51 -8.28
C VAL A 43 4.64 -16.04 -9.58
N ALA A 44 5.90 -15.59 -9.52
CA ALA A 44 6.63 -15.12 -10.71
C ALA A 44 6.81 -16.24 -11.73
N GLU A 45 7.25 -17.42 -11.29
CA GLU A 45 7.43 -18.58 -12.16
C GLU A 45 6.10 -19.07 -12.75
N ARG A 46 5.04 -19.17 -11.94
CA ARG A 46 3.69 -19.54 -12.41
C ARG A 46 3.16 -18.57 -13.46
N THR A 47 3.35 -17.26 -13.24
CA THR A 47 2.98 -16.23 -14.21
C THR A 47 3.76 -16.39 -15.51
N LEU A 48 5.08 -16.58 -15.44
CA LEU A 48 5.90 -16.79 -16.63
C LEU A 48 5.51 -18.06 -17.39
N GLN A 49 5.30 -19.19 -16.72
CA GLN A 49 4.87 -20.45 -17.36
C GLN A 49 3.53 -20.30 -18.08
N THR A 50 2.59 -19.57 -17.49
CA THR A 50 1.27 -19.29 -18.10
C THR A 50 1.39 -18.43 -19.37
N HIS A 51 2.42 -17.60 -19.46
CA HIS A 51 2.63 -16.64 -20.55
C HIS A 51 3.79 -16.99 -21.50
N HIS A 52 4.43 -18.17 -21.38
CA HIS A 52 5.58 -18.56 -22.20
C HIS A 52 5.31 -18.54 -23.72
N ASN A 53 4.06 -18.72 -24.14
CA ASN A 53 3.68 -18.65 -25.57
C ASN A 53 3.58 -17.21 -26.12
N ARG A 54 3.75 -16.17 -25.31
CA ARG A 54 3.69 -14.75 -25.74
C ARG A 54 5.04 -14.04 -25.79
N LEU A 55 6.10 -14.64 -25.23
CA LEU A 55 7.43 -14.04 -25.14
C LEU A 55 8.25 -14.12 -26.44
N ASN A 56 7.86 -14.97 -27.40
CA ASN A 56 8.66 -15.25 -28.60
C ASN A 56 8.27 -14.43 -29.83
N THR A 57 7.18 -13.68 -29.77
CA THR A 57 6.96 -12.57 -30.70
C THR A 57 7.56 -11.35 -30.05
N PRO A 58 8.60 -10.71 -30.61
CA PRO A 58 8.86 -9.32 -30.25
C PRO A 58 7.53 -8.61 -30.50
N GLN A 59 6.86 -8.20 -29.43
CA GLN A 59 5.84 -7.17 -29.61
C GLN A 59 6.61 -6.06 -30.33
N ASN A 60 6.09 -5.59 -31.46
CA ASN A 60 6.51 -4.28 -31.95
C ASN A 60 6.13 -3.31 -30.83
N GLU A 61 7.01 -3.19 -29.84
CA GLU A 61 6.98 -2.13 -28.87
C GLU A 61 7.24 -0.92 -29.74
N ASP A 62 6.16 -0.21 -30.08
CA ASP A 62 6.28 1.14 -30.59
C ASP A 62 7.31 1.83 -29.68
N PRO A 63 8.36 2.45 -30.25
CA PRO A 63 9.40 3.07 -29.44
C PRO A 63 8.70 3.94 -28.40
N LEU A 64 9.04 3.70 -27.13
CA LEU A 64 8.50 4.50 -26.02
C LEU A 64 8.58 5.97 -26.45
N PRO A 65 7.47 6.72 -26.38
CA PRO A 65 7.47 8.10 -26.85
C PRO A 65 8.62 8.83 -26.21
N GLU A 66 9.42 9.55 -27.01
CA GLU A 66 10.60 10.26 -26.54
C GLU A 66 10.18 11.23 -25.43
N VAL A 67 10.49 10.86 -24.19
CA VAL A 67 10.08 11.62 -23.01
C VAL A 67 11.09 12.75 -22.81
N ASN A 68 10.82 13.90 -23.41
CA ASN A 68 11.60 15.14 -23.22
C ASN A 68 11.36 15.81 -21.85
N TYR A 69 11.22 15.02 -20.78
CA TYR A 69 11.08 15.54 -19.42
C TYR A 69 12.28 15.13 -18.60
N GLU A 70 13.08 16.13 -18.24
CA GLU A 70 14.17 15.97 -17.29
C GLU A 70 13.64 16.23 -15.87
N PHE A 71 13.89 15.29 -14.96
CA PHE A 71 13.63 15.50 -13.55
C PHE A 71 14.69 16.47 -13.00
N GLN A 72 14.24 17.64 -12.55
CA GLN A 72 15.10 18.63 -11.93
C GLN A 72 14.47 19.18 -10.65
N PHE A 73 15.30 19.39 -9.64
CA PHE A 73 14.88 20.11 -8.44
C PHE A 73 14.70 21.60 -8.76
N ARG A 74 13.74 22.23 -8.10
CA ARG A 74 13.52 23.68 -8.16
C ARG A 74 13.62 24.27 -6.76
N PRO A 75 14.15 25.49 -6.62
CA PRO A 75 14.08 26.22 -5.37
C PRO A 75 12.62 26.36 -4.91
N VAL A 76 12.42 26.18 -3.62
CA VAL A 76 11.13 26.34 -2.95
C VAL A 76 10.87 27.82 -2.69
N THR A 77 9.63 28.27 -2.91
CA THR A 77 9.18 29.62 -2.59
C THR A 77 8.47 29.68 -1.24
N HIS A 78 8.35 30.89 -0.69
CA HIS A 78 7.54 31.13 0.51
C HIS A 78 6.09 30.62 0.34
N ASN A 79 5.51 30.79 -0.84
CA ASN A 79 4.15 30.32 -1.13
C ASN A 79 4.05 28.79 -1.13
N ASP A 80 5.08 28.08 -1.60
CA ASP A 80 5.10 26.61 -1.57
C ASP A 80 5.08 26.10 -0.13
N ILE A 81 5.89 26.71 0.75
CA ILE A 81 5.90 26.37 2.19
C ILE A 81 4.55 26.70 2.83
N LYS A 82 4.00 27.88 2.57
CA LYS A 82 2.69 28.29 3.08
C LYS A 82 1.58 27.32 2.66
N ASN A 83 1.57 26.91 1.40
CA ASN A 83 0.61 25.93 0.88
C ASN A 83 0.81 24.54 1.51
N ALA A 84 2.06 24.11 1.67
CA ALA A 84 2.38 22.85 2.34
C ALA A 84 1.87 22.84 3.78
N ILE A 85 2.14 23.88 4.57
CA ILE A 85 1.64 24.03 5.94
C ILE A 85 0.10 24.05 5.96
N ASN A 86 -0.53 24.82 5.06
CA ASN A 86 -1.98 24.92 4.96
C ASN A 86 -2.66 23.59 4.57
N SER A 87 -1.95 22.69 3.89
CA SER A 87 -2.46 21.36 3.54
C SER A 87 -2.50 20.37 4.72
N LEU A 88 -1.76 20.64 5.80
CA LEU A 88 -1.67 19.73 6.96
C LEU A 88 -3.04 19.57 7.64
N LYS A 89 -3.40 18.37 8.10
CA LYS A 89 -4.61 18.23 8.94
C LYS A 89 -4.32 18.85 10.32
N PRO A 90 -5.21 19.69 10.90
CA PRO A 90 -4.96 20.37 12.18
C PRO A 90 -5.10 19.39 13.36
N LYS A 91 -4.13 18.48 13.50
CA LYS A 91 -4.06 17.48 14.57
C LYS A 91 -3.25 18.02 15.75
N THR A 92 -3.63 17.60 16.95
CA THR A 92 -2.99 17.98 18.22
C THR A 92 -1.88 17.01 18.65
N SER A 93 -1.78 15.83 18.00
CA SER A 93 -0.65 14.93 18.20
C SER A 93 0.63 15.56 17.67
N SER A 94 1.73 15.38 18.41
CA SER A 94 3.06 15.88 18.06
C SER A 94 4.09 14.74 18.01
N GLY A 95 5.24 15.00 17.38
CA GLY A 95 6.39 14.10 17.43
C GLY A 95 7.21 14.29 18.72
N ILE A 96 8.48 13.90 18.66
CA ILE A 96 9.42 14.05 19.80
C ILE A 96 9.77 15.52 20.10
N ASP A 97 9.51 16.42 19.17
CA ASP A 97 9.69 17.87 19.31
C ASP A 97 8.52 18.56 20.02
N GLU A 98 7.44 17.83 20.30
CA GLU A 98 6.19 18.32 20.89
C GLU A 98 5.46 19.40 20.06
N ILE A 99 5.88 19.65 18.81
CA ILE A 99 5.23 20.63 17.91
C ILE A 99 4.12 19.96 17.11
N SER A 100 2.88 20.42 17.30
CA SER A 100 1.73 19.85 16.59
C SER A 100 1.50 20.51 15.23
N ALA A 101 0.89 19.76 14.30
CA ALA A 101 0.43 20.31 13.02
C ALA A 101 -0.59 21.44 13.20
N LYS A 102 -1.41 21.39 14.26
CA LYS A 102 -2.35 22.46 14.62
C LYS A 102 -1.60 23.74 15.01
N LEU A 103 -0.56 23.64 15.84
CA LEU A 103 0.25 24.79 16.25
C LEU A 103 0.96 25.42 15.04
N THR A 104 1.62 24.59 14.23
CA THR A 104 2.33 25.02 13.02
C THR A 104 1.42 25.80 12.07
N LYS A 105 0.17 25.37 11.90
CA LYS A 105 -0.83 26.08 11.09
C LYS A 105 -1.27 27.43 11.64
N ILE A 106 -1.27 27.61 12.95
CA ILE A 106 -1.64 28.90 13.57
C ILE A 106 -0.50 29.91 13.39
N CYS A 107 0.74 29.43 13.40
CA CYS A 107 1.94 30.26 13.27
C CYS A 107 2.35 30.56 11.82
N VAL A 108 1.57 30.12 10.82
CA VAL A 108 1.86 30.46 9.42
C VAL A 108 1.43 31.90 9.15
N GLU A 109 2.39 32.75 8.77
CA GLU A 109 2.16 34.13 8.31
C GLU A 109 1.42 34.15 6.96
#